data_AF-A0AAF0IQ98-F1
#
_entry.id   AF-A0AAF0IQ98-F1
#
_cell.length_a   1.000
_cell.length_b   1.000
_cell.length_c   1.000
_cell.angle_alpha   90.00
_cell.angle_beta   90.00
_cell.angle_gamma   90.00
#
_symmetry.space_group_name_H-M   'P 1'
#
loop_
_entity.id
_entity.type
_entity.pdbx_description
1 polymer ?
#
loop_
_entity_poly.entity_id
_entity_poly.type
_entity_poly.pdbx_seq_one_letter_code
_entity_poly.pdbx_strand_id
1 'polypeptide(L)'
;MPTDPPRNDAQDTHDAPAAPLALPSTSDAPSVGLGEQVKLDKLGPVVVNSDGTLARLPNWDKMTPDEQQRTVRILAKRNQARLEKLRQPAP
;
A
#
# COMPACT_ATOMS: atom_id res chain seq x y z
N MET A 1 8.19 45.86 -46.92
CA MET A 1 8.75 44.68 -47.61
C MET A 1 8.01 43.45 -47.09
N PRO A 2 7.21 42.78 -47.93
CA PRO A 2 6.50 41.54 -47.61
C PRO A 2 7.31 40.32 -48.06
N THR A 3 7.41 39.26 -47.27
CA THR A 3 7.38 37.87 -47.77
C THR A 3 7.17 36.88 -46.63
N ASP A 4 6.06 36.14 -46.73
CA ASP A 4 5.73 34.91 -46.00
C ASP A 4 6.60 33.71 -46.50
N PRO A 5 6.59 32.55 -45.80
CA PRO A 5 7.69 31.60 -45.73
C PRO A 5 7.69 30.52 -46.83
N PRO A 6 8.77 29.74 -47.00
CA PRO A 6 8.69 28.50 -47.74
C PRO A 6 8.07 27.37 -46.89
N ARG A 7 7.04 26.73 -47.46
CA ARG A 7 6.49 25.43 -47.06
C ARG A 7 6.86 24.40 -48.13
N ASN A 8 7.46 23.28 -47.73
CA ASN A 8 7.28 21.91 -48.27
C ASN A 8 8.24 20.99 -47.51
N ASP A 9 7.74 20.08 -46.67
CA ASP A 9 7.21 18.74 -47.02
C ASP A 9 8.30 17.78 -47.51
N ALA A 10 8.82 16.96 -46.58
CA ALA A 10 9.04 15.52 -46.77
C ALA A 10 9.59 14.92 -45.46
N GLN A 11 8.83 13.96 -44.93
CA GLN A 11 9.20 13.09 -43.83
C GLN A 11 10.45 12.26 -44.19
N ASP A 12 11.33 12.05 -43.22
CA ASP A 12 12.04 10.77 -43.14
C ASP A 12 12.12 10.31 -41.69
N THR A 13 11.59 9.11 -41.53
CA THR A 13 11.40 8.32 -40.33
C THR A 13 12.73 7.93 -39.67
N HIS A 14 12.84 8.06 -38.35
CA HIS A 14 13.59 7.11 -37.53
C HIS A 14 12.86 6.90 -36.21
N ASP A 15 12.13 5.78 -36.21
CA ASP A 15 11.84 4.88 -35.11
C ASP A 15 12.74 5.06 -33.88
N ALA A 16 12.15 5.46 -32.76
CA ALA A 16 12.72 5.26 -31.43
C ALA A 16 11.59 4.82 -30.49
N PRO A 17 11.69 3.63 -29.87
CA PRO A 17 10.58 3.03 -29.16
C PRO A 17 10.23 3.85 -27.92
N ALA A 18 8.93 3.95 -27.64
CA ALA A 18 8.40 4.51 -26.41
C ALA A 18 9.03 3.78 -25.21
N ALA A 19 9.94 4.47 -24.52
CA ALA A 19 10.45 4.00 -23.24
C ALA A 19 9.24 3.80 -22.30
N PRO A 20 9.04 2.60 -21.72
CA PRO A 20 7.95 2.39 -20.79
C PRO A 20 8.15 3.33 -19.61
N LEU A 21 7.05 3.99 -19.21
CA LEU A 21 6.98 4.85 -18.03
C LEU A 21 7.66 4.14 -16.84
N ALA A 22 8.81 4.66 -16.42
CA ALA A 22 9.55 4.11 -15.30
C ALA A 22 8.69 4.22 -14.04
N LEU A 23 8.48 3.10 -13.36
CA LEU A 23 7.88 3.09 -12.03
C LEU A 23 8.76 3.93 -11.08
N PRO A 24 8.17 4.65 -10.11
CA PRO A 24 8.95 5.37 -9.12
C PRO A 24 9.89 4.40 -8.41
N SER A 25 11.16 4.80 -8.27
CA SER A 25 12.16 4.03 -7.54
C SER A 25 11.66 3.74 -6.12
N THR A 26 11.72 2.48 -5.71
CA THR A 26 11.30 2.01 -4.37
C THR A 26 12.20 2.50 -3.23
N SER A 27 13.05 3.51 -3.47
CA SER A 27 14.04 4.02 -2.52
C SER A 27 13.44 4.67 -1.28
N ASP A 28 12.15 5.01 -1.28
CA ASP A 28 11.43 5.57 -0.13
C ASP A 28 10.48 4.56 0.56
N ALA A 29 10.33 3.36 0.00
CA ALA A 29 9.56 2.30 0.63
C ALA A 29 10.48 1.49 1.54
N PRO A 30 10.19 1.33 2.85
CA PRO A 30 10.97 0.44 3.69
C PRO A 30 10.84 -0.99 3.13
N SER A 31 11.92 -1.49 2.54
CA SER A 31 11.99 -2.87 2.06
C SER A 31 12.04 -3.80 3.27
N VAL A 32 10.89 -4.33 3.67
CA VAL A 32 10.87 -5.37 4.71
C VAL A 32 11.34 -6.66 4.04
N GLY A 33 12.63 -6.97 4.17
CA GLY A 33 13.22 -8.20 3.67
C GLY A 33 12.59 -9.42 4.37
N LEU A 34 12.17 -10.41 3.59
CA LEU A 34 11.59 -11.66 4.07
C LEU A 34 12.70 -12.50 4.78
N GLY A 35 13.03 -12.13 6.02
CA GLY A 35 14.10 -12.75 6.79
C GLY A 35 14.76 -11.84 7.85
N GLU A 36 14.49 -10.53 7.82
CA GLU A 36 14.99 -9.62 8.85
C GLU A 36 14.05 -9.66 10.06
N GLN A 37 14.55 -10.09 11.23
CA GLN A 37 13.87 -9.92 12.51
C GLN A 37 13.89 -8.43 12.89
N VAL A 38 13.15 -7.62 12.16
CA VAL A 38 12.80 -6.27 12.61
C VAL A 38 12.01 -6.49 13.89
N LYS A 39 12.55 -6.05 15.02
CA LYS A 39 11.80 -6.01 16.29
C LYS A 39 10.61 -5.10 16.07
N LEU A 40 9.49 -5.75 15.81
CA LEU A 40 8.31 -5.15 15.25
C LEU A 40 7.37 -4.67 16.37
N ASP A 41 7.96 -4.32 17.50
CA ASP A 41 7.31 -3.99 18.77
C ASP A 41 6.42 -2.74 18.64
N LYS A 42 6.65 -1.92 17.61
CA LYS A 42 5.92 -0.68 17.33
C LYS A 42 4.71 -0.84 16.41
N LEU A 43 4.50 -2.00 15.80
CA LEU A 43 3.42 -2.16 14.82
C LEU A 43 2.03 -2.33 15.42
N GLY A 44 1.96 -2.61 16.70
CA GLY A 44 0.69 -2.78 17.39
C GLY A 44 -0.07 -4.05 17.00
N PRO A 45 -1.34 -4.13 17.42
CA PRO A 45 -2.14 -5.32 17.25
C PRO A 45 -2.61 -5.49 15.81
N VAL A 46 -2.78 -6.75 15.42
CA VAL A 46 -3.33 -7.13 14.12
C VAL A 46 -4.85 -7.05 14.14
N VAL A 47 -5.44 -6.57 13.06
CA VAL A 47 -6.87 -6.46 12.81
C VAL A 47 -7.28 -7.56 11.83
N VAL A 48 -8.35 -8.28 12.15
CA VAL A 48 -9.01 -9.19 11.20
C VAL A 48 -10.08 -8.40 10.47
N ASN A 49 -10.08 -8.41 9.14
CA ASN A 49 -11.10 -7.77 8.32
C ASN A 49 -12.29 -8.71 8.06
N SER A 50 -13.37 -8.17 7.51
CA SER A 50 -14.58 -8.96 7.20
C SER A 50 -14.36 -9.96 6.06
N ASP A 51 -13.40 -9.68 5.18
CA ASP A 51 -12.97 -10.55 4.08
C ASP A 51 -11.97 -11.64 4.52
N GLY A 52 -11.60 -11.67 5.81
CA GLY A 52 -10.63 -12.60 6.37
C GLY A 52 -9.17 -12.22 6.18
N THR A 53 -8.89 -11.07 5.54
CA THR A 53 -7.53 -10.54 5.47
C THR A 53 -7.07 -9.99 6.82
N LEU A 54 -5.76 -9.98 7.03
CA LEU A 54 -5.13 -9.39 8.21
C LEU A 54 -4.56 -8.02 7.86
N ALA A 55 -4.91 -7.00 8.63
CA ALA A 55 -4.41 -5.64 8.49
C ALA A 55 -3.76 -5.15 9.78
N ARG A 56 -2.93 -4.12 9.69
CA ARG A 56 -2.39 -3.40 10.85
C ARG A 56 -3.21 -2.15 11.10
N LEU A 57 -3.31 -1.71 12.35
CA LEU A 57 -3.97 -0.45 12.68
C LEU A 57 -3.00 0.72 12.38
N PRO A 58 -3.24 1.54 11.35
CA PRO A 58 -2.22 2.47 10.81
C PRO A 58 -1.89 3.66 11.71
N ASN A 59 -2.72 3.95 12.71
CA ASN A 59 -2.52 5.05 13.66
C ASN A 59 -2.12 4.58 15.06
N TRP A 60 -1.72 3.31 15.22
CA TRP A 60 -1.39 2.73 16.52
C TRP A 60 -0.25 3.44 17.25
N ASP A 61 0.80 3.81 16.52
CA ASP A 61 1.98 4.52 17.02
C ASP A 61 1.66 5.93 17.54
N LYS A 62 0.56 6.51 17.08
CA LYS A 62 0.08 7.84 17.45
C LYS A 62 -0.89 7.83 18.63
N MET A 63 -1.32 6.65 19.08
CA MET A 63 -2.22 6.49 20.21
C MET A 63 -1.46 6.58 21.53
N THR A 64 -2.07 7.20 22.54
CA THR A 64 -1.59 7.18 23.91
C THR A 64 -1.70 5.78 24.52
N PRO A 65 -0.95 5.46 25.59
CA PRO A 65 -1.04 4.15 26.25
C PRO A 65 -2.47 3.75 26.67
N ASP A 66 -3.27 4.71 27.16
CA ASP A 66 -4.66 4.47 27.56
C ASP A 66 -5.56 4.14 26.36
N GLU A 67 -5.36 4.83 25.23
CA GLU A 67 -6.08 4.56 23.99
C GLU A 67 -5.68 3.21 23.40
N GLN A 68 -4.40 2.86 23.44
CA GLN A 68 -3.87 1.57 23.03
C GLN A 68 -4.51 0.43 23.84
N GLN A 69 -4.60 0.56 25.16
CA GLN A 69 -5.25 -0.45 26.02
C GLN A 69 -6.73 -0.67 25.69
N ARG A 70 -7.49 0.43 25.52
CA ARG A 70 -8.91 0.37 25.13
C ARG A 70 -9.07 -0.27 23.76
N THR A 71 -8.22 0.13 22.82
CA THR A 71 -8.22 -0.36 21.44
C THR A 71 -7.95 -1.86 21.38
N VAL A 72 -6.92 -2.35 22.08
CA VAL A 72 -6.61 -3.79 22.16
C VAL A 72 -7.79 -4.57 22.73
N ARG A 73 -8.41 -4.08 23.80
CA ARG A 73 -9.55 -4.75 24.44
C ARG A 73 -10.74 -4.90 23.50
N ILE A 74 -11.08 -3.85 22.76
CA ILE A 74 -12.21 -3.88 21.81
C ILE A 74 -11.83 -4.72 20.58
N LEU A 75 -10.61 -4.56 20.08
CA LEU A 75 -10.13 -5.24 18.88
C LEU A 75 -10.09 -6.75 19.08
N ALA A 76 -9.65 -7.24 20.25
CA ALA A 76 -9.67 -8.66 20.58
C ALA A 76 -11.07 -9.27 20.43
N LYS A 77 -12.11 -8.63 21.01
CA LYS A 77 -13.51 -9.08 20.90
C LYS A 77 -13.99 -9.08 19.45
N ARG A 78 -13.67 -8.05 18.68
CA ARG A 78 -14.08 -7.92 17.27
C ARG A 78 -13.38 -8.95 16.38
N ASN A 79 -12.09 -9.16 16.58
CA ASN A 79 -11.32 -10.14 15.83
C ASN A 79 -11.82 -11.55 16.12
N GLN A 80 -12.10 -11.88 17.38
CA GLN A 80 -12.69 -13.16 17.74
C GLN A 80 -14.02 -13.40 17.01
N ALA A 81 -14.96 -12.46 17.08
CA ALA A 81 -16.25 -12.59 16.40
C ALA A 81 -16.12 -12.70 14.86
N ARG A 82 -15.13 -12.01 14.27
CA ARG A 82 -14.84 -12.13 12.83
C ARG A 82 -14.26 -13.50 12.49
N LEU A 83 -13.31 -13.99 13.29
CA LEU A 83 -12.71 -15.31 13.10
C LEU A 83 -13.74 -16.43 13.26
N GLU A 84 -14.65 -16.32 14.23
CA GLU A 84 -15.74 -17.28 14.42
C GLU A 84 -16.65 -17.33 13.17
N LYS A 85 -16.98 -16.18 12.59
CA LYS A 85 -17.76 -16.10 11.34
C LYS A 85 -17.03 -16.72 10.15
N LEU A 86 -15.72 -16.49 10.04
CA LEU A 86 -14.91 -17.03 8.94
C LEU A 86 -14.62 -18.53 9.09
N ARG A 87 -14.65 -19.05 10.33
CA ARG A 87 -14.44 -20.46 10.63
C ARG A 87 -15.67 -21.31 10.37
N GLN A 88 -16.86 -20.72 10.42
CA GLN A 88 -18.08 -21.38 9.96
C GLN A 88 -17.97 -21.48 8.43
N PRO A 89 -17.89 -22.69 7.84
CA PRO A 89 -17.97 -22.82 6.40
C PRO A 89 -19.29 -22.20 5.94
N ALA A 90 -19.25 -21.42 4.86
CA ALA A 90 -20.47 -20.88 4.26
C ALA A 90 -21.45 -22.05 4.02
N PRO A 91 -22.73 -21.91 4.41
CA PRO A 91 -23.73 -22.96 4.22
C PRO A 91 -23.96 -23.27 2.73
#